data_AF-A0A182SGM5-F1
#
_entry.id   AF-A0A182SGM5-F1
#
_cell.length_a   1.000
_cell.length_b   1.000
_cell.length_c   1.000
_cell.angle_alpha   90.00
_cell.angle_beta   90.00
_cell.angle_gamma   90.00
#
_symmetry.space_group_name_H-M   'P 1'
#
loop_
_entity.id
_entity.type
_entity.pdbx_description
1 polymer ?
#
loop_
_entity_poly.entity_id
_entity_poly.type
_entity_poly.pdbx_seq_one_letter_code
_entity_poly.pdbx_strand_id
1 'polypeptide(L)'
;MLRGLITRFPPKNYSTLRAAPQSSTEIRKCANRDWSTKAIQRSTKVPQQPHERVPTADAGSAKGQTPFIIINQQTVQLLERLSLVNLDSKEALKTLQDSIEFASRILPIDTNDVEPLYSVLELEKLALRTDTVDDGDRQMEILQNAALVEEEYFVAPPGNIPLEHAGQQ
;
A
#
# COMPACT_ATOMS: atom_id res chain seq x y z
N MET A 1 -43.22 -11.64 24.05
CA MET A 1 -43.02 -10.40 23.26
C MET A 1 -42.46 -9.32 24.18
N LEU A 2 -41.17 -8.98 24.06
CA LEU A 2 -40.63 -7.74 24.64
C LEU A 2 -39.68 -7.12 23.60
N ARG A 3 -40.13 -5.99 23.06
CA ARG A 3 -39.42 -5.14 22.11
C ARG A 3 -38.25 -4.45 22.81
N GLY A 4 -37.15 -4.29 22.08
CA GLY A 4 -35.87 -3.84 22.60
C GLY A 4 -35.72 -2.34 22.88
N LEU A 5 -34.52 -1.99 23.33
CA LEU A 5 -33.98 -0.64 23.39
C LEU A 5 -32.52 -0.72 22.93
N ILE A 6 -32.26 -0.39 21.66
CA ILE A 6 -30.92 -0.10 21.17
C ILE A 6 -30.63 1.35 21.59
N THR A 7 -29.80 1.52 22.62
CA THR A 7 -29.28 2.84 22.99
C THR A 7 -28.13 3.19 22.05
N ARG A 8 -28.37 4.13 21.14
CA ARG A 8 -27.29 4.74 20.35
C ARG A 8 -26.49 5.67 21.26
N PHE A 9 -25.21 5.35 21.49
CA PHE A 9 -24.30 6.27 22.16
C PHE A 9 -24.01 7.47 21.23
N PRO A 10 -24.03 8.72 21.74
CA PRO A 10 -23.66 9.88 20.94
C PRO A 10 -22.15 9.89 20.63
N PRO A 11 -21.73 10.47 19.49
CA PRO A 11 -20.32 10.59 19.15
C PRO A 11 -19.62 11.54 20.15
N LYS A 12 -18.49 11.10 20.69
CA LYS A 12 -17.64 11.91 21.56
C LYS A 12 -16.81 12.88 20.71
N ASN A 13 -16.95 14.18 20.96
CA ASN A 13 -16.08 15.22 20.41
C ASN A 13 -14.84 15.37 21.29
N TYR A 14 -13.64 15.19 20.71
CA TYR A 14 -12.35 15.23 21.41
C TYR A 14 -11.58 16.54 21.25
N SER A 15 -12.20 17.61 20.73
CA SER A 15 -11.48 18.86 20.40
C SER A 15 -11.09 19.73 21.60
N THR A 16 -11.45 19.34 22.83
CA THR A 16 -11.16 20.12 24.05
C THR A 16 -10.55 19.27 25.17
N LEU A 17 -9.65 18.33 24.83
CA LEU A 17 -8.82 17.68 25.84
C LEU A 17 -7.82 18.68 26.41
N ARG A 18 -8.14 19.20 27.61
CA ARG A 18 -7.24 20.02 28.41
C ARG A 18 -6.18 19.12 29.04
N ALA A 19 -4.92 19.52 28.98
CA ALA A 19 -3.82 18.78 29.61
C ALA A 19 -4.10 18.58 31.11
N ALA A 20 -3.79 17.38 31.61
CA ALA A 20 -3.94 17.05 33.03
C ALA A 20 -3.08 18.00 33.90
N PRO A 21 -3.59 18.50 35.04
CA PRO A 21 -2.78 19.27 35.96
C PRO A 21 -1.69 18.36 36.53
N GLN A 22 -0.45 18.85 36.51
CA GLN A 22 0.69 18.08 37.01
C GLN A 22 0.54 17.84 38.51
N SER A 23 0.51 16.57 38.90
CA SER A 23 0.49 16.16 40.30
C SER A 23 1.82 16.54 40.95
N SER A 24 1.75 17.42 41.93
CA SER A 24 2.88 17.87 42.72
C SER A 24 3.36 16.80 43.68
N THR A 25 4.31 15.95 43.29
CA THR A 25 5.39 15.48 44.18
C THR A 25 6.47 14.73 43.39
N GLU A 26 7.72 15.02 43.76
CA GLU A 26 9.01 14.51 43.25
C GLU A 26 9.63 15.24 42.05
N ILE A 27 10.40 16.27 42.39
CA ILE A 27 11.32 16.99 41.53
C ILE A 27 12.50 16.06 41.18
N ARG A 28 12.33 15.24 40.14
CA ARG A 28 13.49 14.77 39.39
C ARG A 28 14.01 15.95 38.60
N LYS A 29 15.22 16.38 38.95
CA LYS A 29 15.98 17.46 38.29
C LYS A 29 16.31 17.02 36.87
N CYS A 30 15.35 17.10 35.96
CA CYS A 30 15.62 17.11 34.53
C CYS A 30 16.39 18.39 34.26
N ALA A 31 17.71 18.25 34.04
CA ALA A 31 18.50 19.36 33.56
C ALA A 31 17.85 19.85 32.26
N ASN A 32 17.41 21.11 32.27
CA ASN A 32 16.92 21.81 31.08
C ASN A 32 18.02 21.73 30.02
N ARG A 33 17.94 20.75 29.12
CA ARG A 33 18.51 20.91 27.79
C ARG A 33 17.63 21.95 27.13
N ASP A 34 18.08 23.20 27.29
CA ASP A 34 17.60 24.33 26.53
C ASP A 34 17.80 23.98 25.05
N TRP A 35 16.74 23.46 24.44
CA TRP A 35 16.74 23.21 23.01
C TRP A 35 16.66 24.59 22.39
N SER A 36 17.82 25.19 22.15
CA SER A 36 17.92 26.41 21.37
C SER A 36 17.17 26.15 20.07
N THR A 37 15.96 26.72 19.97
CA THR A 37 15.16 26.77 18.77
C THR A 37 15.88 27.73 17.84
N LYS A 38 16.99 27.28 17.26
CA LYS A 38 17.57 27.92 16.11
C LYS A 38 16.52 27.83 15.03
N ALA A 39 15.80 28.93 14.83
CA ALA A 39 14.84 29.07 13.75
C ALA A 39 15.54 28.63 12.47
N ILE A 40 15.02 27.56 11.85
CA ILE A 40 15.60 27.00 10.64
C ILE A 40 15.42 28.08 9.55
N GLN A 41 16.47 28.83 9.24
CA GLN A 41 16.48 29.90 8.24
C GLN A 41 16.46 29.37 6.79
N ARG A 42 15.85 28.20 6.55
CA ARG A 42 15.74 27.64 5.20
C ARG A 42 14.38 28.04 4.65
N SER A 43 14.38 28.65 3.47
CA SER A 43 13.13 28.87 2.73
C SER A 43 12.44 27.52 2.53
N THR A 44 11.22 27.43 3.05
CA THR A 44 10.39 26.26 2.90
C THR A 44 10.11 26.02 1.42
N LYS A 45 10.44 24.82 0.92
CA LYS A 45 10.02 24.38 -0.42
C LYS A 45 8.52 24.06 -0.48
N VAL A 46 7.85 24.08 0.67
CA VAL A 46 6.40 23.93 0.76
C VAL A 46 5.78 25.30 0.50
N PRO A 47 4.97 25.45 -0.56
CA PRO A 47 4.24 26.68 -0.82
C PRO A 47 3.44 27.10 0.42
N GLN A 48 3.74 28.28 0.97
CA GLN A 48 3.05 28.83 2.14
C GLN A 48 1.68 29.41 1.80
N GLN A 49 1.44 29.58 0.51
CA GLN A 49 0.15 29.96 -0.03
C GLN A 49 -0.29 28.82 -0.95
N PRO A 50 -1.58 28.46 -0.91
CA PRO A 50 -2.16 27.63 -1.96
C PRO A 50 -1.79 28.29 -3.29
N HIS A 51 -1.20 27.55 -4.21
CA HIS A 51 -1.17 28.01 -5.59
C HIS A 51 -2.62 28.28 -5.98
N GLU A 52 -2.88 29.40 -6.66
CA GLU A 52 -4.18 29.60 -7.29
C GLU A 52 -4.51 28.29 -7.99
N ARG A 53 -5.72 27.75 -7.75
CA ARG A 53 -6.22 26.67 -8.61
C ARG A 53 -5.98 27.21 -10.00
N VAL A 54 -5.02 26.62 -10.71
CA VAL A 54 -4.96 26.73 -12.16
C VAL A 54 -6.42 26.51 -12.53
N PRO A 55 -7.13 27.50 -13.11
CA PRO A 55 -8.52 27.31 -13.49
C PRO A 55 -8.47 25.99 -14.21
N THR A 56 -9.10 24.96 -13.64
CA THR A 56 -9.00 23.57 -14.10
C THR A 56 -9.04 23.71 -15.59
N ALA A 57 -7.88 23.55 -16.24
CA ALA A 57 -7.69 24.01 -17.60
C ALA A 57 -8.46 22.99 -18.39
N ASP A 58 -9.73 23.30 -18.48
CA ASP A 58 -10.84 22.52 -18.93
C ASP A 58 -10.83 21.06 -18.47
N ALA A 59 -11.95 20.63 -17.89
CA ALA A 59 -12.47 19.30 -18.18
C ALA A 59 -12.77 19.13 -19.70
N GLY A 60 -11.88 19.60 -20.60
CA GLY A 60 -12.14 19.89 -22.00
C GLY A 60 -11.00 20.61 -22.73
N SER A 61 -9.76 20.09 -22.73
CA SER A 61 -8.76 20.22 -23.83
C SER A 61 -7.39 19.67 -23.40
N ALA A 62 -7.31 18.44 -22.91
CA ALA A 62 -7.26 17.30 -23.82
C ALA A 62 -8.44 16.36 -23.57
N LYS A 63 -9.37 16.37 -24.52
CA LYS A 63 -10.42 15.36 -24.65
C LYS A 63 -9.79 14.03 -25.13
N GLY A 64 -8.77 13.54 -24.44
CA GLY A 64 -8.37 12.15 -24.52
C GLY A 64 -9.43 11.40 -23.74
N GLN A 65 -10.38 10.79 -24.43
CA GLN A 65 -11.34 9.88 -23.82
C GLN A 65 -10.53 8.92 -22.93
N THR A 66 -10.74 8.91 -21.60
CA THR A 66 -10.25 7.77 -20.82
C THR A 66 -10.97 6.57 -21.43
N PRO A 67 -10.24 5.62 -22.03
CA PRO A 67 -10.90 4.52 -22.69
C PRO A 67 -11.69 3.78 -21.62
N PHE A 68 -13.00 3.62 -21.82
CA PHE A 68 -13.78 2.74 -20.96
C PHE A 68 -13.22 1.33 -21.11
N ILE A 69 -12.67 0.79 -20.02
CA ILE A 69 -11.87 -0.42 -20.07
C ILE A 69 -12.78 -1.63 -19.86
N ILE A 70 -13.01 -2.36 -20.95
CA ILE A 70 -13.71 -3.65 -20.90
C ILE A 70 -12.66 -4.75 -20.89
N ILE A 71 -12.67 -5.57 -19.84
CA ILE A 71 -11.76 -6.70 -19.69
C ILE A 71 -12.51 -7.97 -20.07
N ASN A 72 -11.97 -8.74 -21.01
CA ASN A 72 -12.54 -10.02 -21.42
C ASN A 72 -12.46 -11.03 -20.27
N GLN A 73 -13.46 -11.91 -20.16
CA GLN A 73 -13.49 -12.94 -19.12
C GLN A 73 -12.28 -13.86 -19.15
N GLN A 74 -11.76 -14.18 -20.34
CA GLN A 74 -10.54 -14.98 -20.50
C GLN A 74 -9.31 -14.27 -19.89
N THR A 75 -9.24 -12.94 -20.00
CA THR A 75 -8.18 -12.14 -19.40
C THR A 75 -8.31 -12.13 -17.89
N VAL A 76 -9.52 -12.04 -17.35
CA VAL A 76 -9.78 -12.14 -15.90
C VAL A 76 -9.28 -13.49 -15.38
N GLN A 77 -9.71 -14.59 -16.00
CA GLN A 77 -9.28 -15.94 -15.60
C GLN A 77 -7.74 -16.12 -15.66
N LEU A 78 -7.10 -15.54 -16.67
CA LEU A 78 -5.64 -15.56 -16.77
C LEU A 78 -4.99 -14.76 -15.63
N LEU A 79 -5.53 -13.58 -15.30
CA LEU A 79 -5.04 -12.76 -14.20
C LEU A 79 -5.22 -13.46 -12.85
N GLU A 80 -6.35 -14.12 -12.62
CA GLU A 80 -6.60 -14.92 -11.41
C GLU A 80 -5.54 -16.02 -11.26
N ARG A 81 -5.26 -16.74 -12.35
CA ARG A 81 -4.27 -17.82 -12.37
C ARG A 81 -2.85 -17.31 -12.13
N LEU A 82 -2.47 -16.18 -12.71
CA LEU A 82 -1.11 -15.62 -12.56
C LEU A 82 -0.90 -14.98 -11.19
N SER A 83 -1.92 -14.33 -10.64
CA SER A 83 -1.85 -13.68 -9.34
C SER A 83 -2.16 -14.61 -8.16
N LEU A 84 -2.76 -15.78 -8.42
CA LEU A 84 -3.33 -16.68 -7.42
C LEU A 84 -4.39 -16.00 -6.54
N VAL A 85 -5.12 -15.05 -7.12
CA VAL A 85 -6.21 -14.28 -6.47
C VAL A 85 -7.52 -14.58 -7.17
N ASN A 86 -8.59 -14.77 -6.41
CA ASN A 86 -9.94 -14.87 -6.96
C ASN A 86 -10.50 -13.46 -7.28
N LEU A 87 -10.97 -13.25 -8.50
CA LEU A 87 -11.54 -12.02 -9.05
C LEU A 87 -13.01 -12.19 -9.48
N ASP A 88 -13.70 -13.27 -9.08
CA ASP A 88 -15.10 -13.57 -9.42
C ASP A 88 -16.09 -12.53 -8.85
N SER A 89 -15.64 -11.69 -7.92
CA SER A 89 -16.45 -10.62 -7.33
C SER A 89 -16.65 -9.47 -8.31
N LYS A 90 -17.91 -9.00 -8.44
CA LYS A 90 -18.25 -7.78 -9.18
C LYS A 90 -17.52 -6.54 -8.67
N GLU A 91 -17.26 -6.49 -7.36
CA GLU A 91 -16.52 -5.38 -6.75
C GLU A 91 -15.05 -5.43 -7.14
N ALA A 92 -14.44 -6.62 -7.14
CA ALA A 92 -13.05 -6.81 -7.55
C ALA A 92 -12.83 -6.41 -9.02
N LEU A 93 -13.73 -6.83 -9.91
CA LEU A 93 -13.69 -6.43 -11.33
C LEU A 93 -13.82 -4.93 -11.52
N LYS A 94 -14.73 -4.28 -10.79
CA LYS A 94 -14.90 -2.83 -10.86
C LYS A 94 -13.64 -2.11 -10.38
N THR A 95 -13.07 -2.51 -9.24
CA THR A 95 -11.84 -1.91 -8.71
C THR A 95 -10.67 -2.09 -9.68
N LEU A 96 -10.58 -3.24 -10.35
CA LEU A 96 -9.58 -3.48 -11.39
C LEU A 96 -9.75 -2.51 -12.56
N GLN A 97 -10.97 -2.37 -13.09
CA GLN A 97 -11.28 -1.44 -14.18
C GLN A 97 -10.94 0.01 -13.80
N ASP A 98 -11.39 0.45 -12.62
CA ASP A 98 -11.13 1.80 -12.11
C ASP A 98 -9.62 2.06 -11.94
N SER A 99 -8.86 1.05 -11.50
CA SER A 99 -7.41 1.15 -11.32
C SER A 99 -6.66 1.27 -12.65
N ILE A 100 -7.07 0.51 -13.67
CA ILE A 100 -6.48 0.61 -15.01
C ILE A 100 -6.87 1.94 -15.65
N GLU A 101 -8.10 2.42 -15.46
CA GLU A 101 -8.52 3.74 -15.95
C GLU A 101 -7.68 4.85 -15.31
N PHE A 102 -7.43 4.75 -14.00
CA PHE A 102 -6.54 5.67 -13.30
C PHE A 102 -5.11 5.62 -13.84
N ALA A 103 -4.55 4.42 -14.03
CA ALA A 103 -3.20 4.24 -14.55
C ALA A 103 -3.06 4.74 -16.01
N SER A 104 -4.11 4.61 -16.82
CA SER A 104 -4.12 5.02 -18.24
C SER A 104 -3.86 6.51 -18.45
N ARG A 105 -3.98 7.32 -17.39
CA ARG A 105 -3.66 8.76 -17.42
C ARG A 105 -2.19 9.06 -17.72
N ILE A 106 -1.30 8.08 -17.55
CA ILE A 106 0.13 8.26 -17.87
C ILE A 106 0.43 8.05 -19.37
N LEU A 107 -0.46 7.41 -20.13
CA LEU A 107 -0.22 7.07 -21.55
C LEU A 107 0.05 8.29 -22.46
N PRO A 108 -0.60 9.46 -22.26
CA PRO A 108 -0.31 10.65 -23.07
C PRO A 108 1.02 11.34 -22.74
N ILE A 109 1.72 10.91 -21.69
CA ILE A 109 3.00 11.51 -21.29
C ILE A 109 4.08 11.07 -22.28
N ASP A 110 4.68 12.04 -22.96
CA ASP A 110 5.79 11.78 -23.87
C ASP A 110 7.01 11.29 -23.08
N THR A 111 7.47 10.08 -23.41
CA THR A 111 8.65 9.43 -22.82
C THR A 111 9.64 9.02 -23.90
N ASN A 112 9.53 9.59 -25.12
CA ASN A 112 10.52 9.38 -26.17
C ASN A 112 11.91 9.83 -25.69
N ASP A 113 12.93 9.03 -26.02
CA ASP A 113 14.34 9.29 -25.68
C ASP A 113 14.65 9.36 -24.17
N VAL A 114 13.78 8.84 -23.31
CA VAL A 114 14.01 8.70 -21.86
C VAL A 114 14.25 7.24 -21.50
N GLU A 115 15.41 6.93 -20.91
CA GLU A 115 15.69 5.60 -20.39
C GLU A 115 14.86 5.31 -19.12
N PRO A 116 14.24 4.12 -18.99
CA PRO A 116 13.52 3.75 -17.78
C PRO A 116 14.43 3.71 -16.56
N LEU A 117 13.97 4.32 -15.46
CA LEU A 117 14.65 4.24 -14.17
C LEU A 117 14.35 2.87 -13.52
N TYR A 118 15.38 2.06 -13.28
CA TYR A 118 15.23 0.75 -12.62
C TYR A 118 15.46 0.81 -11.11
N SER A 119 16.41 1.64 -10.68
CA SER A 119 16.76 1.85 -9.29
C SER A 119 17.10 3.32 -9.05
N VAL A 120 16.72 3.87 -7.91
CA VAL A 120 17.12 5.23 -7.52
C VAL A 120 18.65 5.36 -7.38
N LEU A 121 19.35 4.23 -7.16
CA LEU A 121 20.78 4.17 -6.86
C LEU A 121 21.61 3.60 -8.04
N GLU A 122 21.25 3.91 -9.29
CA GLU A 122 21.94 3.40 -10.50
C GLU A 122 23.44 3.74 -10.57
N LEU A 123 23.87 4.81 -9.91
CA LEU A 123 25.27 5.24 -9.86
C LEU A 123 26.05 4.63 -8.68
N GLU A 124 25.37 3.91 -7.79
CA GLU A 124 26.01 3.32 -6.63
C GLU A 124 26.44 1.88 -6.90
N LYS A 125 27.61 1.51 -6.36
CA LYS A 125 28.09 0.12 -6.44
C LYS A 125 27.28 -0.73 -5.47
N LEU A 126 26.62 -1.77 -5.98
CA LEU A 126 25.96 -2.77 -5.16
C LEU A 126 26.98 -3.48 -4.26
N ALA A 127 26.63 -3.61 -2.98
CA ALA A 127 27.44 -4.39 -2.04
C ALA A 127 27.34 -5.87 -2.39
N LEU A 128 28.49 -6.51 -2.61
CA LEU A 128 28.54 -7.95 -2.79
C LEU A 128 28.51 -8.63 -1.42
N ARG A 129 27.75 -9.72 -1.30
CA ARG A 129 27.82 -10.60 -0.14
C ARG A 129 29.17 -11.33 -0.15
N THR A 130 29.81 -11.44 1.01
CA THR A 130 31.03 -12.25 1.15
C THR A 130 30.72 -13.72 0.87
N ASP A 131 31.64 -14.40 0.20
CA ASP A 131 31.52 -15.84 -0.06
C ASP A 131 31.97 -16.64 1.18
N THR A 132 31.05 -16.76 2.13
CA THR A 132 31.23 -17.47 3.39
C THR A 132 30.16 -18.54 3.49
N VAL A 133 30.58 -19.78 3.76
CA VAL A 133 29.65 -20.91 3.97
C VAL A 133 28.92 -20.70 5.30
N ASP A 134 27.60 -20.90 5.28
CA ASP A 134 26.74 -20.98 6.46
C ASP A 134 26.08 -22.36 6.44
N ASP A 135 26.27 -23.13 7.52
CA ASP A 135 25.81 -24.52 7.63
C ASP A 135 24.28 -24.63 7.77
N GLY A 136 23.58 -23.50 7.98
CA GLY A 136 22.12 -23.43 7.82
C GLY A 136 21.33 -24.23 8.86
N ASP A 137 21.91 -24.51 10.03
CA ASP A 137 21.32 -25.25 11.16
C ASP A 137 20.20 -24.45 11.87
N ARG A 138 19.15 -24.13 11.11
CA ARG A 138 18.03 -23.28 11.51
C ARG A 138 16.68 -23.93 11.25
N GLN A 139 16.65 -25.25 11.12
CA GLN A 139 15.45 -26.01 10.77
C GLN A 139 14.27 -25.68 11.71
N MET A 140 14.51 -25.67 13.03
CA MET A 140 13.49 -25.32 14.01
C MET A 140 12.98 -23.87 13.86
N GLU A 141 13.86 -22.91 13.58
CA GLU A 141 13.49 -21.50 13.36
C GLU A 141 12.66 -21.34 12.09
N ILE A 142 13.00 -22.08 11.02
CA ILE A 142 12.32 -22.05 9.72
C ILE A 142 10.90 -22.62 9.84
N LEU A 143 10.74 -23.75 10.55
CA LEU A 143 9.46 -24.45 10.66
C LEU A 143 8.52 -23.83 11.70
N GLN A 144 9.00 -22.93 12.56
CA GLN A 144 8.23 -22.36 13.67
C GLN A 144 6.91 -21.70 13.24
N ASN A 145 6.90 -21.04 12.07
CA ASN A 145 5.74 -20.32 11.55
C ASN A 145 4.90 -21.14 10.55
N ALA A 146 5.28 -22.39 10.30
CA ALA A 146 4.57 -23.26 9.38
C ALA A 146 3.18 -23.61 9.94
N ALA A 147 2.15 -23.50 9.10
CA ALA A 147 0.78 -23.85 9.51
C ALA A 147 0.62 -25.37 9.74
N LEU A 148 1.31 -26.18 8.95
CA LEU A 148 1.32 -27.64 9.06
C LEU A 148 2.69 -28.17 8.64
N VAL A 149 3.21 -29.08 9.46
CA VAL A 149 4.49 -29.75 9.24
C VAL A 149 4.32 -31.24 9.46
N GLU A 150 5.06 -32.04 8.70
CA GLU A 150 5.11 -33.50 8.82
C GLU A 150 6.56 -33.95 8.60
N GLU A 151 7.12 -34.68 9.57
CA GLU A 151 8.50 -35.19 9.53
C GLU A 151 9.54 -34.12 9.13
N GLU A 152 9.39 -32.91 9.67
CA GLU A 152 10.28 -31.76 9.40
C GLU A 152 10.16 -31.16 7.99
N TYR A 153 9.12 -31.51 7.24
CA TYR A 153 8.78 -30.92 5.95
C TYR A 153 7.54 -30.03 6.04
N PHE A 154 7.47 -29.04 5.14
CA PHE A 154 6.23 -28.32 4.88
C PHE A 154 5.25 -29.23 4.14
N VAL A 155 4.01 -29.26 4.60
CA VAL A 155 2.95 -29.99 3.91
C VAL A 155 2.17 -29.05 3.01
N ALA A 156 2.06 -29.43 1.74
CA ALA A 156 1.21 -28.78 0.77
C ALA A 156 0.10 -29.74 0.32
N PRO A 157 -1.13 -29.26 0.07
CA PRO A 157 -2.15 -30.06 -0.58
C PRO A 157 -1.67 -30.57 -1.95
N PRO A 158 -2.19 -31.72 -2.44
CA PRO A 158 -1.91 -32.21 -3.78
C PRO A 158 -2.51 -31.24 -4.80
N GLY A 159 -1.74 -30.23 -5.20
CA GLY A 159 -2.27 -28.97 -5.75
C GLY A 159 -1.64 -28.54 -7.06
N ASN A 160 -1.45 -29.46 -8.02
CA ASN A 160 -1.08 -29.11 -9.39
C ASN A 160 -2.06 -29.70 -10.42
N ILE A 161 -3.37 -29.63 -10.12
CA ILE A 161 -4.43 -29.99 -11.05
C ILE A 161 -4.86 -28.69 -11.76
N PRO A 162 -4.93 -28.66 -13.11
CA PRO A 162 -5.43 -27.49 -13.83
C PRO A 162 -6.83 -27.13 -13.34
N LEU A 163 -7.06 -25.84 -13.02
CA LEU A 163 -8.41 -25.34 -12.77
C LEU A 163 -9.23 -25.53 -14.04
N GLU A 164 -10.31 -26.29 -13.96
CA GLU A 164 -11.18 -26.51 -15.11
C GLU A 164 -11.84 -25.19 -15.53
N HIS A 165 -11.78 -24.87 -16.82
CA HIS A 165 -12.40 -23.66 -17.35
C HIS A 165 -13.92 -23.78 -17.23
N ALA A 166 -14.53 -23.05 -16.29
CA ALA A 166 -15.97 -22.88 -16.23
C ALA A 166 -16.45 -22.15 -17.50
N GLY A 167 -16.80 -22.88 -18.57
CA GLY A 167 -17.24 -22.27 -19.82
C GLY A 167 -17.27 -23.14 -21.09
N GLN A 168 -17.43 -24.45 -21.00
CA GLN A 168 -17.73 -25.30 -22.15
C GLN A 168 -18.93 -26.22 -21.86
N GLN A 169 -20.13 -25.65 -21.90
CA GLN A 169 -21.38 -26.33 -22.26
C GLN A 169 -22.18 -25.41 -23.18
#